data_AF-A0A1F6R7K4-F1
#
_entry.id   AF-A0A1F6R7K4-F1
#
_cell.length_a   1.000
_cell.length_b   1.000
_cell.length_c   1.000
_cell.angle_alpha   90.00
_cell.angle_beta   90.00
_cell.angle_gamma   90.00
#
_symmetry.space_group_name_H-M   'P 1'
#
loop_
_entity.id
_entity.type
_entity.pdbx_description
1 polymer ?
#
loop_
_entity_poly.entity_id
_entity_poly.type
_entity_poly.pdbx_seq_one_letter_code
_entity_poly.pdbx_strand_id
1 'polypeptide(L)'
;MAKTREDPPIVAVVTMPHREGHKGPFFEAKCDIGTVTVSLNRDVWGEDVWPEGGIKVLLWDIRSKRKGWRAYRARFYRPSDEKLFNKKSRENSKRNGGT
;
A
#
# COMPACT_ATOMS: atom_id res chain seq x y z
N MET A 1 19.21 -17.99 -6.55
CA MET A 1 17.98 -17.22 -6.85
C MET A 1 18.00 -15.97 -5.97
N ALA A 2 18.27 -14.80 -6.54
CA ALA A 2 18.36 -13.56 -5.78
C ALA A 2 16.97 -13.18 -5.26
N LYS A 3 16.81 -13.07 -3.94
CA LYS A 3 15.63 -12.44 -3.34
C LYS A 3 15.68 -10.97 -3.74
N THR A 4 14.91 -10.58 -4.75
CA THR A 4 14.68 -9.17 -5.06
C THR A 4 14.24 -8.51 -3.76
N ARG A 5 14.99 -7.52 -3.28
CA ARG A 5 14.63 -6.73 -2.10
C ARG A 5 13.42 -5.87 -2.48
N GLU A 6 12.24 -6.49 -2.54
CA GLU A 6 10.99 -5.76 -2.63
C GLU A 6 10.78 -5.08 -1.28
N ASP A 7 10.65 -3.76 -1.29
CA ASP A 7 10.27 -3.01 -0.09
C ASP A 7 9.01 -3.63 0.52
N PRO A 8 8.91 -3.68 1.85
CA PRO A 8 7.73 -4.22 2.49
C PRO A 8 6.51 -3.42 2.05
N PRO A 9 5.34 -4.06 1.88
CA PRO A 9 4.13 -3.33 1.55
C PRO A 9 3.81 -2.26 2.60
N ILE A 10 3.23 -1.17 2.13
CA ILE A 10 2.76 -0.09 3.00
C ILE A 10 1.23 -0.17 3.09
N VAL A 11 0.70 -0.04 4.30
CA VAL A 11 -0.74 0.16 4.51
C VAL A 11 -1.07 1.61 4.24
N ALA A 12 -2.10 1.85 3.43
CA ALA A 12 -2.62 3.18 3.19
C ALA A 12 -4.15 3.20 3.32
N VAL A 13 -4.70 4.38 3.58
CA VAL A 13 -6.15 4.60 3.64
C VAL A 13 -6.57 5.36 2.40
N VAL A 14 -7.55 4.83 1.67
CA VAL A 14 -8.09 5.45 0.46
C VAL A 14 -8.77 6.76 0.86
N THR A 15 -8.39 7.87 0.25
CA THR A 15 -9.00 9.17 0.49
C THR A 15 -10.14 9.40 -0.48
N MET A 16 -9.86 9.31 -1.79
CA MET A 16 -10.83 9.61 -2.82
C MET A 16 -10.63 8.73 -4.07
N PRO A 17 -11.66 7.97 -4.50
CA PRO A 17 -11.65 7.29 -5.78
C PRO A 17 -12.07 8.24 -6.92
N HIS A 18 -11.25 8.31 -7.95
CA HIS A 18 -11.50 9.03 -9.21
C HIS A 18 -11.89 8.03 -10.29
N ARG A 19 -13.20 7.81 -10.43
CA ARG A 19 -13.79 6.82 -11.32
C ARG A 19 -13.79 7.24 -12.79
N GLU A 20 -13.84 8.53 -13.03
CA GLU A 20 -13.89 9.12 -14.38
C GLU A 20 -12.75 10.12 -14.50
N GLY A 21 -11.83 9.86 -15.44
CA GLY A 21 -10.69 10.73 -15.67
C GLY A 21 -10.08 10.47 -17.03
N HIS A 22 -9.60 11.54 -17.68
CA HIS A 22 -8.94 11.49 -18.99
C HIS A 22 -7.74 10.52 -19.03
N LYS A 23 -7.15 10.18 -17.87
CA LYS A 23 -5.99 9.29 -17.75
C LYS A 23 -6.35 7.89 -17.21
N GLY A 24 -7.63 7.54 -17.25
CA GLY A 24 -8.15 6.31 -16.67
C GLY A 24 -8.48 6.44 -15.17
N PRO A 25 -9.19 5.46 -14.62
CA PRO A 25 -9.62 5.46 -13.22
C PRO A 25 -8.42 5.27 -12.28
N PHE A 26 -8.40 6.02 -11.18
CA PHE A 26 -7.37 5.93 -10.14
C PHE A 26 -7.95 6.30 -8.78
N PHE A 27 -7.22 6.04 -7.71
CA PHE A 27 -7.54 6.57 -6.39
C PHE A 27 -6.30 7.13 -5.71
N GLU A 28 -6.53 7.99 -4.74
CA GLU A 28 -5.49 8.47 -3.84
C GLU A 28 -5.59 7.75 -2.51
N ALA A 29 -4.45 7.41 -1.93
CA ALA A 29 -4.37 6.83 -0.60
C ALA A 29 -3.30 7.53 0.24
N LYS A 30 -3.59 7.72 1.53
CA LYS A 30 -2.70 8.40 2.46
C LYS A 30 -2.02 7.37 3.37
N CYS A 31 -0.71 7.52 3.53
CA CYS A 31 0.12 6.73 4.45
C CYS A 31 1.30 7.57 4.96
N ASP A 32 2.21 6.94 5.71
CA ASP A 32 3.33 7.60 6.40
C ASP A 32 4.29 8.34 5.45
N ILE A 33 4.38 7.91 4.20
CA ILE A 33 5.23 8.55 3.17
C ILE A 33 4.51 9.67 2.39
N GLY A 34 3.24 9.94 2.74
CA GLY A 34 2.40 10.95 2.10
C GLY A 34 1.25 10.36 1.28
N THR A 35 0.84 11.10 0.26
CA THR A 35 -0.22 10.68 -0.67
C THR A 35 0.38 9.85 -1.80
N VAL A 36 -0.19 8.66 -2.00
CA VAL A 36 0.18 7.73 -3.07
C VAL A 36 -0.99 7.64 -4.05
N THR A 37 -0.72 7.88 -5.32
CA THR A 37 -1.69 7.65 -6.40
C THR A 37 -1.61 6.20 -6.84
N VAL A 38 -2.77 5.57 -7.06
CA VAL A 38 -2.87 4.17 -7.48
C VAL A 38 -3.85 4.06 -8.64
N SER A 39 -3.42 3.39 -9.71
CA SER A 39 -4.25 3.15 -10.89
C SER A 39 -5.24 2.01 -10.65
N LEU A 40 -6.46 2.13 -11.17
CA LEU A 40 -7.49 1.07 -11.08
C LEU A 40 -7.50 0.12 -12.30
N ASN A 41 -6.46 0.17 -13.13
CA ASN A 41 -6.25 -0.85 -14.16
C ASN A 41 -5.81 -2.18 -13.54
N ARG A 42 -6.14 -3.29 -14.20
CA ARG A 42 -5.88 -4.66 -13.69
C ARG A 42 -4.41 -5.00 -13.46
N ASP A 43 -3.49 -4.28 -14.11
CA ASP A 43 -2.06 -4.47 -13.89
C ASP A 43 -1.57 -3.95 -12.54
N VAL A 44 -2.28 -2.96 -11.97
CA VAL A 44 -1.93 -2.31 -10.70
C VAL A 44 -2.88 -2.72 -9.59
N TRP A 45 -4.19 -2.72 -9.87
CA TRP A 45 -5.24 -3.08 -8.92
C TRP A 45 -5.68 -4.53 -9.15
N GLY A 46 -5.31 -5.41 -8.22
CA GLY A 46 -5.52 -6.85 -8.36
C GLY A 46 -6.90 -7.36 -7.94
N GLU A 47 -7.87 -6.48 -7.69
CA GLU A 47 -9.20 -6.84 -7.19
C GLU A 47 -10.26 -6.44 -8.22
N ASP A 48 -11.36 -7.20 -8.29
CA ASP A 48 -12.45 -6.90 -9.24
C ASP A 48 -13.30 -5.70 -8.80
N VAL A 49 -13.32 -5.42 -7.51
CA VAL A 49 -14.12 -4.34 -6.91
C VAL A 49 -13.26 -3.10 -6.72
N TRP A 50 -13.81 -1.94 -7.04
CA TRP A 50 -13.14 -0.67 -6.83
C TRP A 50 -13.18 -0.24 -5.36
N PRO A 51 -12.09 0.36 -4.85
CA PRO A 51 -12.03 0.83 -3.48
C PRO A 51 -12.92 2.05 -3.25
N GLU A 52 -13.47 2.13 -2.04
CA GLU A 52 -14.22 3.27 -1.52
C GLU A 52 -13.35 4.15 -0.62
N GLY A 53 -13.75 5.39 -0.39
CA GLY A 53 -13.08 6.26 0.57
C GLY A 53 -13.13 5.68 1.99
N GLY A 54 -12.03 5.82 2.75
CA GLY A 54 -11.91 5.39 4.14
C GLY A 54 -11.41 3.96 4.35
N ILE A 55 -11.33 3.14 3.29
CA ILE A 55 -10.89 1.74 3.44
C ILE A 55 -9.36 1.62 3.45
N LYS A 56 -8.87 0.51 4.03
CA LYS A 56 -7.45 0.18 4.04
C LYS A 56 -7.05 -0.65 2.82
N VAL A 57 -5.92 -0.29 2.22
CA VAL A 57 -5.30 -1.01 1.10
C VAL A 57 -3.82 -1.27 1.39
N LEU A 58 -3.27 -2.25 0.70
CA LEU A 58 -1.84 -2.53 0.68
C LEU A 58 -1.24 -2.08 -0.64
N LEU A 59 -0.08 -1.44 -0.56
CA LEU A 59 0.64 -0.88 -1.70
C LEU A 59 2.04 -1.52 -1.80
N TRP A 60 2.44 -1.92 -3.01
CA TRP A 60 3.78 -2.41 -3.35
C TRP A 60 4.33 -1.68 -4.58
N ASP A 61 5.64 -1.86 -4.82
CA ASP A 61 6.38 -1.24 -5.92
C ASP A 61 6.07 0.27 -6.00
N ILE A 62 6.35 0.97 -4.89
CA ILE A 62 6.07 2.39 -4.76
C ILE A 62 7.26 3.17 -5.32
N ARG A 63 7.00 4.06 -6.27
CA ARG A 63 8.03 4.86 -6.92
C ARG A 63 7.76 6.34 -6.79
N SER A 64 8.82 7.12 -6.59
CA SER A 64 8.75 8.58 -6.59
C SER A 64 8.58 9.10 -8.02
N LYS A 65 7.65 10.04 -8.20
CA LYS A 65 7.41 10.79 -9.44
C LYS A 65 7.41 12.28 -9.11
N ARG A 66 7.53 13.12 -10.16
CA ARG A 66 7.47 14.59 -10.04
C ARG A 66 6.23 15.13 -9.32
N LYS A 67 5.12 14.37 -9.30
CA LYS A 67 3.83 14.76 -8.68
C LYS A 67 3.52 13.99 -7.38
N GLY A 68 4.50 13.31 -6.79
CA GLY A 68 4.31 12.50 -5.58
C GLY A 68 4.59 11.02 -5.81
N TRP A 69 4.05 10.18 -4.94
CA TRP A 69 4.30 8.74 -4.97
C TRP A 69 3.26 8.01 -5.82
N ARG A 70 3.69 6.94 -6.50
CA ARG A 70 2.79 6.07 -7.25
C ARG A 70 3.07 4.61 -6.92
N ALA A 71 2.03 3.86 -6.58
CA ALA A 71 2.12 2.41 -6.43
C ALA A 71 1.83 1.73 -7.76
N TYR A 72 2.58 0.66 -8.04
CA TYR A 72 2.41 -0.16 -9.24
C TYR A 72 1.77 -1.52 -8.94
N ARG A 73 1.50 -1.82 -7.68
CA ARG A 73 0.66 -2.94 -7.25
C ARG A 73 -0.13 -2.57 -5.99
N ALA A 74 -1.39 -2.94 -5.95
CA ALA A 74 -2.27 -2.70 -4.83
C ALA A 74 -3.40 -3.72 -4.72
N ARG A 75 -3.87 -3.96 -3.49
CA ARG A 75 -5.07 -4.77 -3.18
C ARG A 75 -5.70 -4.33 -1.86
N PHE A 76 -6.88 -4.86 -1.55
CA PHE A 76 -7.50 -4.65 -0.24
C PHE A 76 -6.64 -5.20 0.90
N TYR A 77 -6.60 -4.47 2.01
CA TYR A 77 -6.06 -4.97 3.26
C TYR A 77 -7.01 -6.03 3.83
N ARG A 78 -6.49 -7.23 4.12
CA ARG A 78 -7.26 -8.35 4.68
C ARG A 78 -6.81 -8.66 6.11
N PRO A 79 -7.64 -9.28 6.96
CA PRO A 79 -7.25 -9.64 8.34
C PRO A 79 -5.99 -10.51 8.41
N SER A 80 -5.77 -11.39 7.42
CA SER A 80 -4.53 -12.20 7.33
C SER A 80 -3.26 -11.35 7.20
N ASP A 81 -3.38 -10.13 6.69
CA ASP A 81 -2.27 -9.20 6.54
C ASP A 81 -1.85 -8.57 7.88
N GLU A 82 -2.65 -8.68 8.93
CA GLU A 82 -2.29 -8.20 10.27
C GLU A 82 -1.00 -8.85 10.77
N LYS A 83 -0.76 -10.11 10.39
CA LYS A 83 0.48 -10.85 10.72
C LYS A 83 1.74 -10.24 10.06
N LEU A 84 1.60 -9.55 8.93
CA LEU A 84 2.72 -8.89 8.24
C LEU A 84 3.19 -7.65 9.02
N PHE A 85 2.26 -6.91 9.64
CA PHE A 85 2.56 -5.66 10.33
C PHE A 85 2.79 -5.84 11.83
N ASN A 86 2.21 -6.88 12.44
CA ASN A 86 2.37 -7.18 13.87
C ASN A 86 3.74 -7.83 14.21
N LYS A 87 4.59 -8.14 13.23
CA LYS A 87 5.97 -8.60 13.48
C LYS A 87 6.91 -7.48 13.92
N LYS A 88 6.63 -6.21 13.57
CA LYS A 88 7.46 -5.08 14.02
C LYS A 88 7.34 -4.82 15.53
N SER A 89 6.24 -5.23 16.16
CA SER A 89 5.99 -5.08 17.60
C SER A 89 6.77 -6.09 18.45
N ARG A 90 7.11 -7.28 17.91
CA ARG A 90 7.72 -8.36 18.71
C ARG A 90 9.25 -8.38 18.70
N GLU A 91 9.90 -7.72 17.75
CA GLU A 91 11.38 -7.71 17.67
C GLU A 91 12.02 -6.66 18.59
N ASN A 92 11.31 -5.59 18.96
CA ASN A 92 11.83 -4.58 19.88
C ASN A 92 11.80 -5.01 21.37
N SER A 93 11.01 -6.04 21.71
CA SER A 93 10.96 -6.56 23.10
C SER A 93 12.08 -7.55 23.45
N LYS A 94 12.89 -8.00 22.49
CA LYS A 94 13.98 -8.97 22.77
C LYS A 94 15.35 -8.33 23.01
N ARG A 95 15.51 -7.02 22.91
CA ARG A 95 16.82 -6.35 23.07
C ARG A 95 17.08 -5.73 24.45
N ASN A 96 16.09 -5.66 25.34
CA ASN A 96 16.24 -5.00 26.65
C ASN A 96 16.03 -5.99 27.81
N GLY A 97 16.77 -7.10 27.83
CA GLY A 97 16.63 -8.13 28.88
C GLY A 97 17.90 -8.95 29.07
N GLY A 98 19.05 -8.28 29.18
CA GLY A 98 20.31 -8.90 29.53
C GLY A 98 21.16 -7.92 30.33
N THR A 99 20.95 -7.88 31.64
CA THR A 99 21.89 -7.34 32.62
C THR A 99 22.22 -8.47 33.57
#